data_AF-A0A2R6NVY7-F1
#
_entry.id   AF-A0A2R6NVY7-F1
#
_cell.length_a   1.000
_cell.length_b   1.000
_cell.length_c   1.000
_cell.angle_alpha   90.00
_cell.angle_beta   90.00
_cell.angle_gamma   90.00
#
_symmetry.space_group_name_H-M   'P 1'
#
loop_
_entity.id
_entity.type
_entity.pdbx_description
1 polymer ?
#
loop_
_entity_poly.entity_id
_entity_poly.type
_entity_poly.pdbx_seq_one_letter_code
_entity_poly.pdbx_strand_id
1 'polypeptide(L)'
;MSLNLASKTVVVLNDIKPAADLLDRRSQLYSDRPRLIVCGELATRGMMFTAARYGDVWRRMRSATHECFNSRASRRFRGIQETEAALLVSHLLRDPEHWNDHLKRSAASIVLSAVYGWPPLSPSEDHVVKRINDFIHKLARTCVPGAYLVDIFPVMLYLPSWIAPWKRKALQWFKEDSEMFLGLLNEAQQKLVRFFSYNTRDERLNCFAQRDGDSQQTFSAFLIENEEKTCLSKEEAAWLAGAML
;
A
#
# COMPACT_ATOMS: atom_id res chain seq x y z
N MET A 1 15.15 -13.41 -24.72
CA MET A 1 14.02 -13.98 -25.50
C MET A 1 12.95 -12.91 -25.63
N SER A 2 12.19 -12.85 -26.73
CA SER A 2 11.03 -11.95 -26.85
C SER A 2 9.79 -12.70 -27.33
N LEU A 3 8.63 -12.20 -26.94
CA LEU A 3 7.31 -12.73 -27.26
C LEU A 3 6.45 -11.57 -27.78
N ASN A 4 5.67 -11.78 -28.83
CA ASN A 4 4.72 -10.78 -29.31
C ASN A 4 3.32 -11.09 -28.76
N LEU A 5 2.80 -10.18 -27.94
CA LEU A 5 1.43 -10.21 -27.43
C LEU A 5 0.61 -9.20 -28.23
N ALA A 6 -0.05 -9.68 -29.29
CA ALA A 6 -0.73 -8.85 -30.28
C ALA A 6 0.21 -7.78 -30.88
N SER A 7 0.01 -6.50 -30.54
CA SER A 7 0.81 -5.36 -31.01
C SER A 7 1.96 -4.95 -30.07
N LYS A 8 2.16 -5.65 -28.95
CA LYS A 8 3.20 -5.33 -27.96
C LYS A 8 4.27 -6.42 -27.92
N THR A 9 5.53 -6.03 -28.08
CA THR A 9 6.68 -6.93 -27.88
C THR A 9 7.05 -6.95 -26.40
N VAL A 10 7.05 -8.15 -25.82
CA VAL A 10 7.49 -8.44 -24.45
C VAL A 10 8.87 -9.07 -24.51
N VAL A 11 9.85 -8.50 -23.81
CA VAL A 11 11.19 -9.05 -23.70
C VAL A 11 11.35 -9.75 -22.36
N VAL A 12 11.71 -11.03 -22.39
CA VAL A 12 11.96 -11.86 -21.21
C VAL A 12 13.47 -11.88 -20.94
N LEU A 13 13.84 -11.38 -19.75
CA LEU A 13 15.20 -11.37 -19.23
C LEU A 13 15.43 -12.65 -18.42
N ASN A 14 16.32 -13.51 -18.89
CA ASN A 14 16.64 -14.80 -18.25
C ASN A 14 18.09 -14.84 -17.70
N ASP A 15 18.84 -13.75 -17.85
CA ASP A 15 20.24 -13.66 -17.43
C ASP A 15 20.45 -12.45 -16.51
N ILE A 16 21.34 -12.61 -15.52
CA ILE A 16 21.61 -11.57 -14.52
C ILE A 16 22.25 -10.31 -15.13
N LYS A 17 23.14 -10.48 -16.12
CA LYS A 17 23.85 -9.35 -16.76
C LYS A 17 22.87 -8.38 -17.45
N PRO A 18 22.03 -8.81 -18.41
CA PRO A 18 21.05 -7.92 -19.04
C PRO A 18 19.99 -7.44 -18.04
N ALA A 19 19.63 -8.22 -17.02
CA ALA A 19 18.73 -7.76 -15.96
C ALA A 19 19.31 -6.57 -15.18
N ALA A 20 20.57 -6.65 -14.72
CA ALA A 20 21.24 -5.56 -14.03
C ALA A 20 21.45 -4.34 -14.95
N ASP A 21 21.84 -4.55 -16.20
CA ASP A 21 22.06 -3.46 -17.16
C ASP A 21 20.78 -2.70 -17.49
N LEU A 22 19.61 -3.35 -17.50
CA LEU A 22 18.33 -2.73 -17.84
C LEU A 22 17.60 -2.19 -16.60
N LEU A 23 17.50 -2.98 -15.53
CA LEU A 23 16.68 -2.65 -14.37
C LEU A 23 17.37 -1.77 -13.34
N ASP A 24 18.71 -1.75 -13.31
CA ASP A 24 19.49 -0.95 -12.36
C ASP A 24 20.21 0.20 -13.08
N ARG A 25 21.21 -0.12 -13.91
CA ARG A 25 22.06 0.88 -14.59
C ARG A 25 21.28 1.81 -15.51
N ARG A 26 20.22 1.29 -16.15
CA ARG A 26 19.33 2.04 -17.05
C ARG A 26 17.90 2.12 -16.53
N SER A 27 17.73 2.00 -15.21
CA SER A 27 16.41 2.05 -14.55
C SER A 27 15.56 3.23 -15.01
N GLN A 28 16.14 4.41 -15.22
CA GLN A 28 15.42 5.60 -15.69
C GLN A 28 14.72 5.41 -17.04
N LEU A 29 15.20 4.50 -17.89
CA LEU A 29 14.60 4.21 -19.21
C LEU A 29 13.54 3.10 -19.15
N TYR A 30 13.66 2.17 -18.20
CA TYR A 30 12.87 0.93 -18.16
C TYR A 30 11.98 0.78 -16.91
N SER A 31 11.90 1.79 -16.05
CA SER A 31 11.09 1.74 -14.82
C SER A 31 9.60 2.03 -15.01
N ASP A 32 9.16 2.48 -16.20
CA ASP A 32 7.73 2.72 -16.45
C ASP A 32 6.93 1.41 -16.40
N ARG A 33 5.63 1.52 -16.10
CA ARG A 33 4.71 0.39 -16.07
C ARG A 33 3.90 0.33 -17.37
N PRO A 34 3.59 -0.88 -17.88
CA PRO A 34 2.65 -1.02 -18.98
C PRO A 34 1.31 -0.34 -18.65
N ARG A 35 0.67 0.25 -19.66
CA ARG A 35 -0.68 0.81 -19.52
C ARG A 35 -1.69 -0.32 -19.24
N LEU A 36 -2.21 -0.35 -18.01
CA LEU A 36 -3.28 -1.24 -17.56
C LEU A 36 -4.56 -0.41 -17.41
N ILE A 37 -5.53 -0.59 -18.31
CA ILE A 37 -6.74 0.22 -18.34
C ILE A 37 -7.66 -0.17 -17.18
N VAL A 38 -7.85 -1.46 -16.90
CA VAL A 38 -8.73 -1.87 -15.81
C VAL A 38 -8.07 -1.65 -14.45
N CYS A 39 -6.87 -2.20 -14.21
CA CYS A 39 -6.14 -2.05 -12.94
C CYS A 39 -5.74 -0.58 -12.70
N GLY A 40 -5.06 0.03 -13.66
CA GLY A 40 -4.43 1.35 -13.52
C GLY A 40 -5.40 2.52 -13.69
N GLU A 41 -6.17 2.57 -14.78
CA GLU A 41 -6.99 3.76 -15.08
C GLU A 41 -8.36 3.75 -14.39
N LEU A 42 -9.06 2.61 -14.40
CA LEU A 42 -10.43 2.55 -13.91
C LEU A 42 -10.52 2.22 -12.42
N ALA A 43 -9.83 1.17 -11.97
CA ALA A 43 -9.95 0.68 -10.60
C ALA A 43 -9.13 1.49 -9.58
N THR A 44 -8.03 2.12 -10.01
CA THR A 44 -7.10 2.83 -9.10
C THR A 44 -6.81 4.27 -9.51
N ARG A 45 -7.27 4.70 -10.70
CA ARG A 45 -7.03 6.04 -11.27
C ARG A 45 -5.57 6.49 -11.24
N GLY A 46 -4.64 5.55 -11.38
CA GLY A 46 -3.20 5.80 -11.37
C GLY A 46 -2.61 6.08 -9.99
N MET A 47 -3.39 5.93 -8.92
CA MET A 47 -2.95 6.20 -7.55
C MET A 47 -2.38 4.97 -6.84
N MET A 48 -2.55 3.77 -7.38
CA MET A 48 -1.93 2.56 -6.82
C MET A 48 -0.42 2.57 -7.08
N PHE A 49 0.36 2.96 -6.08
CA PHE A 49 1.81 3.17 -6.17
C PHE A 49 2.59 2.02 -6.87
N THR A 50 2.21 0.77 -6.63
CA THR A 50 2.89 -0.42 -7.19
C THR A 50 2.65 -0.64 -8.69
N ALA A 51 1.50 -0.20 -9.19
CA ALA A 51 1.05 -0.36 -10.58
C ALA A 51 0.99 0.97 -11.36
N ALA A 52 1.18 2.10 -10.69
CA ALA A 52 1.16 3.42 -11.29
C ALA A 52 2.31 3.59 -12.29
N ARG A 53 2.01 4.31 -13.37
CA ARG A 53 2.99 4.67 -14.39
C ARG A 53 3.97 5.70 -13.86
N TYR A 54 5.17 5.71 -14.41
CA TYR A 54 6.18 6.70 -14.05
C TYR A 54 5.67 8.10 -14.40
N GLY A 55 5.74 9.00 -13.43
CA GLY A 55 5.24 10.37 -13.54
C GLY A 55 5.39 11.12 -12.23
N ASP A 56 4.95 12.37 -12.19
CA ASP A 56 5.19 13.27 -11.06
C ASP A 56 4.54 12.77 -9.76
N VAL A 57 3.31 12.26 -9.86
CA VAL A 57 2.59 11.65 -8.74
C VAL A 57 3.39 10.47 -8.17
N TRP A 58 3.83 9.55 -9.05
CA TRP A 58 4.61 8.38 -8.62
C TRP A 58 5.95 8.78 -8.00
N ARG A 59 6.63 9.81 -8.53
CA ARG A 59 7.88 10.34 -7.95
C ARG A 59 7.65 10.91 -6.56
N ARG A 60 6.59 11.69 -6.35
CA ARG A 60 6.19 12.22 -5.03
C ARG A 60 5.89 11.08 -4.04
N MET A 61 5.07 10.12 -4.45
CA MET A 61 4.75 8.91 -3.66
C MET A 61 6.00 8.10 -3.28
N ARG A 62 6.92 7.88 -4.24
CA ARG A 62 8.19 7.18 -4.01
C ARG A 62 9.06 7.92 -3.01
N SER A 63 9.17 9.24 -3.16
CA SER A 63 9.97 10.08 -2.26
C SER A 63 9.44 9.99 -0.83
N ALA A 64 8.13 10.16 -0.63
CA ALA A 64 7.47 10.05 0.67
C ALA A 64 7.67 8.66 1.32
N THR A 65 7.48 7.60 0.54
CA THR A 65 7.69 6.21 1.00
C THR A 65 9.15 5.98 1.41
N HIS A 66 10.10 6.41 0.59
CA HIS A 66 11.53 6.22 0.86
C HIS A 66 12.00 7.00 2.10
N GLU A 67 11.45 8.19 2.35
CA GLU A 67 11.75 8.95 3.56
C GLU A 67 11.32 8.20 4.84
N CYS A 68 10.14 7.56 4.80
CA CYS A 68 9.60 6.78 5.92
C CYS A 68 10.26 5.40 6.10
N PHE A 69 10.64 4.73 5.01
CA PHE A 69 11.06 3.33 5.02
C PHE A 69 12.51 3.08 4.60
N ASN A 70 13.37 4.11 4.58
CA ASN A 70 14.81 3.89 4.38
C ASN A 70 15.44 3.11 5.55
N SER A 71 16.64 2.56 5.33
CA SER A 71 17.34 1.69 6.29
C SER A 71 17.56 2.31 7.69
N ARG A 72 17.61 3.65 7.80
CA ARG A 72 17.72 4.35 9.08
C ARG A 72 16.34 4.53 9.71
N ALA A 73 15.37 5.07 8.97
CA ALA A 73 14.02 5.34 9.44
C ALA A 73 13.30 4.06 9.87
N SER A 74 13.50 2.95 9.15
CA SER A 74 12.86 1.66 9.45
C SER A 74 13.22 1.08 10.82
N ARG A 75 14.29 1.56 11.48
CA ARG A 75 14.67 1.10 12.83
C ARG A 75 13.61 1.42 13.88
N ARG A 76 12.78 2.44 13.69
CA ARG A 76 11.68 2.79 14.60
C ARG A 76 10.59 1.70 14.65
N PHE A 77 10.43 0.92 13.59
CA PHE A 77 9.44 -0.15 13.55
C PHE A 77 9.89 -1.44 14.27
N ARG A 78 11.10 -1.46 14.86
CA ARG A 78 11.61 -2.64 15.58
C ARG A 78 10.74 -3.04 16.76
N GLY A 79 10.27 -2.08 17.55
CA GLY A 79 9.40 -2.38 18.70
C GLY A 79 8.08 -3.06 18.27
N ILE A 80 7.50 -2.62 17.15
CA ILE A 80 6.32 -3.26 16.55
C ILE A 80 6.65 -4.69 16.11
N GLN A 81 7.77 -4.87 15.40
CA GLN A 81 8.20 -6.19 14.92
C GLN A 81 8.51 -7.17 16.07
N GLU A 82 9.16 -6.70 17.14
CA GLU A 82 9.48 -7.51 18.32
C GLU A 82 8.21 -7.95 19.06
N THR A 83 7.25 -7.02 19.23
CA THR A 83 5.96 -7.33 19.86
C THR A 83 5.18 -8.36 19.04
N GLU A 84 5.08 -8.18 17.73
CA GLU A 84 4.39 -9.12 16.86
C GLU A 84 5.11 -10.47 16.72
N ALA A 85 6.44 -10.49 16.77
CA ALA A 85 7.21 -11.73 16.79
C ALA A 85 6.91 -12.54 18.06
N ALA A 86 6.83 -11.89 19.23
CA ALA A 86 6.47 -12.57 20.48
C ALA A 86 5.05 -13.14 20.44
N LEU A 87 4.09 -12.37 19.90
CA LEU A 87 2.70 -12.83 19.72
C LEU A 87 2.60 -13.99 18.73
N LEU A 88 3.33 -13.92 17.62
CA LEU A 88 3.38 -14.98 16.61
C LEU A 88 3.90 -16.29 17.22
N VAL A 89 5.01 -16.25 17.96
CA VAL A 89 5.56 -17.45 18.63
C VAL A 89 4.54 -18.01 19.62
N SER A 90 3.90 -17.16 20.42
CA SER A 90 2.85 -17.57 21.36
C SER A 90 1.68 -18.27 20.68
N HIS A 91 1.22 -17.76 19.53
CA HIS A 91 0.14 -18.39 18.76
C HIS A 91 0.57 -19.72 18.14
N LEU A 92 1.76 -19.78 17.54
CA LEU A 92 2.31 -21.01 16.96
C LEU A 92 2.50 -22.13 17.99
N LEU A 93 2.85 -21.80 19.23
CA LEU A 93 2.95 -22.78 20.32
C LEU A 93 1.60 -23.32 20.77
N ARG A 94 0.52 -22.56 20.59
CA ARG A 94 -0.85 -22.95 20.99
C ARG A 94 -1.57 -23.71 19.89
N ASP A 95 -1.40 -23.29 18.64
CA ASP A 95 -2.06 -23.86 17.46
C ASP A 95 -1.08 -23.94 16.27
N PRO A 96 -0.21 -24.96 16.25
CA PRO A 96 0.80 -25.10 15.20
C PRO A 96 0.20 -25.52 13.85
N GLU A 97 -1.01 -26.10 13.82
CA GLU A 97 -1.65 -26.58 12.58
C GLU A 97 -2.01 -25.42 11.65
N HIS A 98 -2.39 -24.27 12.21
CA HIS A 98 -2.78 -23.05 11.47
C HIS A 98 -1.63 -22.04 11.29
N TRP A 99 -0.37 -22.50 11.25
CA TRP A 99 0.82 -21.65 11.18
C TRP A 99 0.78 -20.58 10.08
N ASN A 100 0.23 -20.91 8.91
CA ASN A 100 0.14 -20.01 7.77
C ASN A 100 -0.77 -18.81 8.05
N ASP A 101 -1.87 -19.03 8.76
CA ASP A 101 -2.82 -17.98 9.10
C ASP A 101 -2.26 -17.10 10.22
N HIS A 102 -1.50 -17.68 11.16
CA HIS A 102 -0.74 -16.91 12.14
C HIS A 102 0.33 -16.00 11.51
N LEU A 103 1.05 -16.48 10.49
CA LEU A 103 2.02 -15.66 9.74
C LEU A 103 1.33 -14.52 8.99
N LYS A 104 0.24 -14.80 8.27
CA LYS A 104 -0.53 -13.77 7.56
C LYS A 104 -1.06 -12.70 8.51
N ARG A 105 -1.61 -13.12 9.66
CA ARG A 105 -2.08 -12.20 10.70
C ARG A 105 -0.94 -11.34 11.23
N SER A 106 0.20 -11.93 11.56
CA SER A 106 1.36 -11.20 12.08
C SER A 106 1.88 -10.18 11.06
N ALA A 107 2.01 -10.56 9.79
CA ALA A 107 2.41 -9.65 8.72
C ALA A 107 1.40 -8.48 8.56
N ALA A 108 0.10 -8.78 8.51
CA ALA A 108 -0.94 -7.76 8.44
C ALA A 108 -0.91 -6.80 9.65
N SER A 109 -0.68 -7.35 10.85
CA SER A 109 -0.60 -6.57 12.09
C SER A 109 0.59 -5.61 12.06
N ILE A 110 1.79 -6.09 11.69
CA ILE A 110 2.99 -5.24 11.57
C ILE A 110 2.75 -4.07 10.62
N VAL A 111 2.15 -4.34 9.46
CA VAL A 111 1.90 -3.32 8.45
C VAL A 111 0.84 -2.32 8.91
N LEU A 112 -0.29 -2.78 9.47
CA LEU A 112 -1.34 -1.92 9.99
C LEU A 112 -0.85 -1.04 11.15
N SER A 113 -0.02 -1.59 12.04
CA SER A 113 0.64 -0.83 13.11
C SER A 113 1.62 0.20 12.54
N ALA A 114 2.49 -0.18 11.61
CA ALA A 114 3.49 0.73 11.04
C ALA A 114 2.87 1.85 10.20
N VAL A 115 1.80 1.56 9.45
CA VAL A 115 1.17 2.50 8.52
C VAL A 115 0.14 3.38 9.23
N TYR A 116 -0.77 2.78 10.00
CA TYR A 116 -1.94 3.46 10.58
C TYR A 116 -1.93 3.55 12.11
N GLY A 117 -0.93 2.99 12.79
CA GLY A 117 -0.87 3.00 14.26
C GLY A 117 -1.93 2.14 14.92
N TRP A 118 -2.29 1.02 14.28
CA TRP A 118 -3.21 0.05 14.87
C TRP A 118 -2.53 -0.74 16.00
N PRO A 119 -3.28 -1.10 17.06
CA PRO A 119 -2.80 -2.07 18.04
C PRO A 119 -2.62 -3.45 17.39
N PRO A 120 -1.91 -4.38 18.05
CA PRO A 120 -1.82 -5.76 17.62
C PRO A 120 -3.19 -6.37 17.31
N LEU A 121 -3.31 -6.98 16.13
CA LEU A 121 -4.58 -7.50 15.64
C LEU A 121 -5.19 -8.56 16.57
N SER A 122 -6.43 -8.31 16.94
CA SER A 122 -7.32 -9.18 17.69
C SER A 122 -8.24 -9.98 16.76
N PRO A 123 -8.79 -11.13 17.18
CA PRO A 123 -9.75 -11.91 16.38
C PRO A 123 -11.02 -11.13 15.96
N SER A 124 -11.37 -10.05 16.67
CA SER A 124 -12.50 -9.18 16.30
C SER A 124 -12.27 -8.34 15.04
N GLU A 125 -11.03 -8.16 14.61
CA GLU A 125 -10.64 -7.29 13.49
C GLU A 125 -10.54 -8.03 12.14
N ASP A 126 -10.95 -9.31 12.11
CA ASP A 126 -10.93 -10.18 10.92
C ASP A 126 -11.63 -9.56 9.71
N HIS A 127 -12.67 -8.75 9.92
CA HIS A 127 -13.41 -8.11 8.83
C HIS A 127 -12.58 -7.07 8.05
N VAL A 128 -11.71 -6.31 8.72
CA VAL A 128 -10.83 -5.33 8.07
C VAL A 128 -9.72 -6.04 7.33
N VAL A 129 -9.09 -7.03 7.98
CA VAL A 129 -8.06 -7.87 7.36
C VAL A 129 -8.60 -8.57 6.12
N LYS A 130 -9.82 -9.10 6.19
CA LYS A 130 -10.50 -9.71 5.03
C LYS A 130 -10.71 -8.70 3.90
N ARG A 131 -11.17 -7.48 4.20
CA ARG A 131 -11.38 -6.44 3.18
C ARG A 131 -10.08 -6.03 2.49
N ILE A 132 -8.99 -5.90 3.24
CA ILE A 132 -7.64 -5.62 2.70
C ILE A 132 -7.18 -6.79 1.81
N ASN A 133 -7.32 -8.02 2.29
CA ASN A 133 -6.99 -9.21 1.49
C ASN A 133 -7.81 -9.28 0.20
N ASP A 134 -9.11 -9.01 0.25
CA ASP A 134 -9.98 -8.99 -0.93
C ASP A 134 -9.52 -7.93 -1.94
N PHE A 135 -9.08 -6.75 -1.46
CA PHE A 135 -8.46 -5.72 -2.29
C PHE A 135 -7.16 -6.20 -2.96
N ILE A 136 -6.25 -6.80 -2.21
CA ILE A 136 -4.98 -7.33 -2.72
C ILE A 136 -5.22 -8.40 -3.79
N HIS A 137 -6.13 -9.35 -3.52
CA HIS A 137 -6.48 -10.41 -4.47
C HIS A 137 -7.12 -9.85 -5.75
N LYS A 138 -7.99 -8.84 -5.61
CA LYS A 138 -8.59 -8.13 -6.73
C LYS A 138 -7.51 -7.48 -7.60
N LEU A 139 -6.59 -6.72 -7.00
CA LEU A 139 -5.50 -6.07 -7.72
C LEU A 139 -4.58 -7.08 -8.40
N ALA A 140 -4.17 -8.14 -7.70
CA ALA A 140 -3.31 -9.17 -8.26
C ALA A 140 -3.92 -9.79 -9.52
N ARG A 141 -5.25 -10.02 -9.54
CA ARG A 141 -5.96 -10.54 -10.71
C ARG A 141 -6.07 -9.54 -11.85
N THR A 142 -6.29 -8.26 -11.56
CA THR A 142 -6.49 -7.24 -12.61
C THR A 142 -5.20 -6.74 -13.23
N CYS A 143 -4.08 -6.86 -12.51
CA CYS A 143 -2.78 -6.43 -13.00
C CYS A 143 -2.04 -7.52 -13.80
N VAL A 144 -2.59 -8.73 -13.93
CA VAL A 144 -2.08 -9.75 -14.87
C VAL A 144 -2.22 -9.25 -16.31
N PRO A 145 -1.13 -9.20 -17.11
CA PRO A 145 -1.21 -8.82 -18.51
C PRO A 145 -2.20 -9.70 -19.28
N GLY A 146 -3.18 -9.08 -19.94
CA GLY A 146 -4.20 -9.79 -20.71
C GLY A 146 -5.39 -10.30 -19.89
N ALA A 147 -5.48 -10.01 -18.59
CA ALA A 147 -6.65 -10.31 -17.77
C ALA A 147 -7.94 -9.70 -18.34
N TYR A 148 -7.83 -8.55 -19.01
CA TYR A 148 -8.92 -7.91 -19.71
C TYR A 148 -8.55 -7.59 -21.16
N LEU A 149 -9.43 -7.92 -22.10
CA LEU A 149 -9.23 -7.64 -23.52
C LEU A 149 -9.04 -6.15 -23.82
N VAL A 150 -9.61 -5.25 -23.01
CA VAL A 150 -9.44 -3.81 -23.17
C VAL A 150 -7.97 -3.38 -23.01
N ASP A 151 -7.16 -4.09 -22.23
CA ASP A 151 -5.72 -3.77 -22.07
C ASP A 151 -4.91 -4.05 -23.34
N ILE A 152 -5.45 -4.91 -24.23
CA ILE A 152 -4.92 -5.23 -25.55
C ILE A 152 -5.56 -4.35 -26.62
N PHE A 153 -6.88 -4.14 -26.53
CA PHE A 153 -7.69 -3.36 -27.48
C PHE A 153 -8.36 -2.15 -26.79
N PRO A 154 -7.66 -1.01 -26.66
CA PRO A 154 -8.17 0.16 -25.95
C PRO A 154 -9.48 0.74 -26.52
N VAL A 155 -9.81 0.44 -27.78
CA VAL A 155 -11.08 0.84 -28.42
C VAL A 155 -12.30 0.34 -27.63
N MET A 156 -12.17 -0.76 -26.88
CA MET A 156 -13.24 -1.26 -26.01
C MET A 156 -13.60 -0.29 -24.87
N LEU A 157 -12.77 0.72 -24.57
CA LEU A 157 -13.08 1.72 -23.55
C LEU A 157 -14.29 2.59 -23.93
N TYR A 158 -14.56 2.76 -25.23
CA TYR A 158 -15.71 3.50 -25.75
C TYR A 158 -17.03 2.74 -25.62
N LEU A 159 -16.99 1.45 -25.23
CA LEU A 159 -18.21 0.69 -24.98
C LEU A 159 -19.00 1.31 -23.82
N PRO A 160 -20.32 1.46 -23.98
CA PRO A 160 -21.19 1.87 -22.90
C PRO A 160 -21.13 0.90 -21.71
N SER A 161 -21.25 1.44 -20.49
CA SER A 161 -21.12 0.68 -19.24
C SER A 161 -22.11 -0.49 -19.09
N TRP A 162 -23.25 -0.45 -19.79
CA TRP A 162 -24.24 -1.53 -19.76
C TRP A 162 -23.79 -2.79 -20.53
N ILE A 163 -22.99 -2.65 -21.60
CA ILE A 163 -22.37 -3.78 -22.35
C ILE A 163 -21.04 -4.22 -21.72
N ALA A 164 -20.40 -3.34 -20.93
CA ALA A 164 -19.11 -3.60 -20.32
C ALA A 164 -19.22 -3.76 -18.78
N PRO A 165 -19.65 -4.93 -18.25
CA PRO A 165 -19.69 -5.19 -16.81
C PRO A 165 -18.35 -4.94 -16.10
N TRP A 166 -17.23 -5.27 -16.76
CA TRP A 166 -15.87 -5.03 -16.23
C TRP A 166 -15.61 -3.54 -15.95
N LYS A 167 -16.14 -2.64 -16.78
CA LYS A 167 -16.00 -1.18 -16.63
C LYS A 167 -16.78 -0.68 -15.41
N ARG A 168 -18.04 -1.13 -15.26
CA ARG A 168 -18.87 -0.81 -14.08
C ARG A 168 -18.22 -1.32 -12.79
N LYS A 169 -17.74 -2.57 -12.82
CA LYS A 169 -17.12 -3.21 -11.67
C LYS A 169 -15.84 -2.48 -11.25
N ALA A 170 -14.98 -2.11 -12.20
CA ALA A 170 -13.77 -1.36 -11.91
C ALA A 170 -14.06 0.03 -11.29
N LEU A 171 -15.05 0.74 -11.82
CA LEU A 171 -15.47 2.04 -11.27
C LEU A 171 -16.08 1.91 -9.86
N GLN A 172 -16.83 0.84 -9.60
CA GLN A 172 -17.35 0.53 -8.27
C GLN A 172 -16.22 0.22 -7.29
N TRP A 173 -15.26 -0.61 -7.69
CA TRP A 173 -14.09 -0.94 -6.89
C TRP A 173 -13.30 0.29 -6.48
N PHE A 174 -13.08 1.22 -7.40
CA PHE A 174 -12.42 2.49 -7.10
C PHE A 174 -13.12 3.22 -5.95
N LYS A 175 -14.45 3.31 -5.98
CA LYS A 175 -15.23 3.98 -4.93
C LYS A 175 -15.08 3.26 -3.59
N GLU A 176 -15.28 1.93 -3.57
CA GLU A 176 -15.20 1.11 -2.36
C GLU A 176 -13.81 1.13 -1.70
N ASP A 177 -12.76 1.12 -2.52
CA ASP A 177 -11.36 1.14 -2.06
C ASP A 177 -10.96 2.53 -1.59
N SER A 178 -11.32 3.60 -2.32
CA SER A 178 -11.10 4.98 -1.89
C SER A 178 -11.79 5.24 -0.55
N GLU A 179 -13.04 4.80 -0.36
CA GLU A 179 -13.75 4.93 0.90
C GLU A 179 -13.03 4.19 2.05
N MET A 180 -12.49 3.00 1.79
CA MET A 180 -11.72 2.24 2.78
C MET A 180 -10.45 2.98 3.18
N PHE A 181 -9.63 3.39 2.21
CA PHE A 181 -8.33 4.02 2.49
C PHE A 181 -8.48 5.39 3.13
N LEU A 182 -9.46 6.19 2.69
CA LEU A 182 -9.79 7.45 3.34
C LEU A 182 -10.27 7.22 4.77
N GLY A 183 -11.08 6.18 5.01
CA GLY A 183 -11.52 5.79 6.35
C GLY A 183 -10.34 5.49 7.28
N LEU A 184 -9.41 4.63 6.85
CA LEU A 184 -8.21 4.28 7.62
C LEU A 184 -7.31 5.50 7.89
N LEU A 185 -7.10 6.34 6.88
CA LEU A 185 -6.30 7.57 7.03
C LEU A 185 -6.95 8.56 8.01
N ASN A 186 -8.28 8.74 7.92
CA ASN A 186 -9.01 9.62 8.83
C ASN A 186 -8.98 9.09 10.28
N GLU A 187 -9.07 7.78 10.48
CA GLU A 187 -8.95 7.17 11.81
C GLU A 187 -7.58 7.44 12.42
N ALA A 188 -6.51 7.28 11.63
CA ALA A 188 -5.15 7.61 12.05
C ALA A 188 -5.01 9.11 12.37
N GLN A 189 -5.58 10.00 11.55
CA GLN A 189 -5.61 11.43 11.82
C GLN A 189 -6.29 11.77 13.15
N GLN A 190 -7.44 11.14 13.45
CA GLN A 190 -8.15 11.36 14.71
C GLN A 190 -7.34 10.88 15.92
N LYS A 191 -6.65 9.75 15.81
CA LYS A 191 -5.75 9.24 16.87
C LYS A 191 -4.63 10.24 17.17
N LEU A 192 -4.03 10.84 16.13
CA LEU A 192 -3.01 11.87 16.29
C LEU A 192 -3.55 13.13 16.97
N VAL A 193 -4.70 13.66 16.53
CA VAL A 193 -5.31 14.86 17.14
C VAL A 193 -5.64 14.64 18.61
N ARG A 194 -6.15 13.46 18.97
CA ARG A 194 -6.41 13.10 20.37
C ARG A 194 -5.11 13.09 21.18
N PHE A 195 -4.05 12.46 20.66
CA PHE A 195 -2.75 12.42 21.30
C PHE A 195 -2.20 13.83 21.58
N PHE A 196 -2.22 14.74 20.60
CA PHE A 196 -1.78 16.13 20.79
C PHE A 196 -2.65 16.93 21.77
N SER A 197 -3.96 16.68 21.79
CA SER A 197 -4.90 17.35 22.70
C SER A 197 -4.72 16.95 24.17
N TYR A 198 -4.30 15.72 24.44
CA TYR A 198 -3.95 15.28 25.80
C TYR A 198 -2.63 15.88 26.26
N ASN A 199 -1.64 15.95 25.37
CA ASN A 199 -0.28 16.40 25.71
C ASN A 199 -0.19 17.92 25.98
N THR A 200 -1.15 18.72 25.52
CA THR A 200 -1.21 20.17 25.78
C THR A 200 -1.85 20.56 27.12
N ARG A 201 -2.48 19.61 27.84
CA ARG A 201 -3.18 19.89 29.11
C ARG A 201 -2.38 19.56 30.37
N ASP A 202 -1.26 18.85 30.26
CA ASP A 202 -0.56 18.33 31.43
C ASP A 202 0.97 18.42 31.27
N GLU A 203 1.56 19.57 31.63
CA GLU A 203 3.02 19.83 31.55
C GLU A 203 3.87 18.82 32.35
N ARG A 204 3.27 18.11 33.32
CA ARG A 204 3.98 17.15 34.20
C ARG A 204 4.10 15.74 33.63
N LEU A 205 3.29 15.38 32.63
CA LEU A 205 3.37 14.08 31.94
C LEU A 205 4.35 14.07 30.77
N ASN A 206 4.83 15.23 30.32
CA ASN A 206 5.88 15.34 29.30
C ASN A 206 7.13 14.54 29.67
N CYS A 207 7.44 14.40 30.98
CA CYS A 207 8.61 13.67 31.45
C CYS A 207 8.45 12.14 31.44
N PHE A 208 7.21 11.63 31.46
CA PHE A 208 6.92 10.18 31.37
C PHE A 208 6.71 9.72 29.92
N ALA A 209 6.10 10.56 29.07
CA ALA A 209 6.03 10.32 27.63
C ALA A 209 7.42 10.31 26.96
N GLN A 210 8.42 10.89 27.61
CA GLN A 210 9.81 10.93 27.12
C GLN A 210 10.65 9.71 27.55
N ARG A 211 10.14 8.84 28.44
CA ARG A 211 10.80 7.60 28.84
C ARG A 211 10.54 6.44 27.88
N ASP A 212 9.40 6.43 27.20
CA ASP A 212 9.15 5.64 26.00
C ASP A 212 9.44 6.53 24.77
N GLY A 213 10.72 6.74 24.48
CA GLY A 213 11.23 7.70 23.48
C GLY A 213 10.92 7.40 22.01
N ASP A 214 9.73 6.89 21.70
CA ASP A 214 9.26 6.63 20.35
C ASP A 214 7.82 7.14 20.25
N SER A 215 7.65 8.44 20.01
CA SER A 215 6.48 8.89 19.30
C SER A 215 6.51 8.15 17.95
N GLN A 216 5.87 6.98 17.89
CA GLN A 216 5.87 6.13 16.70
C GLN A 216 5.22 6.93 15.57
N GLN A 217 6.05 7.65 14.82
CA GLN A 217 5.66 8.32 13.60
C GLN A 217 5.29 7.22 12.62
N THR A 218 4.01 6.91 12.58
CA THR A 218 3.41 6.01 11.60
C THR A 218 3.56 6.64 10.22
N PHE A 219 3.43 5.83 9.17
CA PHE A 219 3.48 6.37 7.81
C PHE A 219 2.37 7.39 7.55
N SER A 220 1.15 7.11 8.02
CA SER A 220 0.01 8.03 7.95
C SER A 220 0.27 9.35 8.67
N ALA A 221 0.86 9.32 9.87
CA ALA A 221 1.26 10.54 10.60
C ALA A 221 2.27 11.36 9.81
N PHE A 222 3.30 10.70 9.25
CA PHE A 222 4.28 11.36 8.39
C PHE A 222 3.61 12.04 7.18
N LEU A 223 2.67 11.36 6.50
CA LEU A 223 1.96 11.93 5.36
C LEU A 223 1.11 13.14 5.73
N ILE A 224 0.47 13.12 6.90
CA ILE A 224 -0.36 14.23 7.40
C ILE A 224 0.51 15.42 7.81
N GLU A 225 1.59 15.18 8.57
CA GLU A 225 2.50 16.23 9.03
C GLU A 225 3.30 16.89 7.89
N ASN A 226 3.52 16.16 6.80
CA ASN A 226 4.32 16.60 5.66
C ASN A 226 3.47 16.80 4.38
N GLU A 227 2.18 17.15 4.52
CA GLU A 227 1.28 17.35 3.37
C GLU A 227 1.84 18.39 2.39
N GLU A 228 2.30 19.54 2.90
CA GLU A 228 2.91 20.60 2.07
C GLU A 228 4.19 20.14 1.36
N LYS A 229 5.04 19.36 2.05
CA LYS A 229 6.32 18.87 1.53
C LYS A 229 6.14 17.77 0.50
N THR A 230 5.20 16.85 0.74
CA THR A 230 4.91 15.75 -0.18
C THR A 230 4.11 16.22 -1.40
N CYS A 231 3.39 17.34 -1.26
CA CYS A 231 2.47 17.89 -2.24
C CYS A 231 1.43 16.85 -2.72
N LEU A 232 1.12 15.82 -1.91
CA LEU A 232 0.13 14.79 -2.24
C LEU A 232 -1.27 15.29 -1.87
N SER A 233 -2.25 15.05 -2.74
CA SER A 233 -3.65 15.27 -2.34
C SER A 233 -4.04 14.28 -1.23
N LYS A 234 -5.07 14.61 -0.45
CA LYS A 234 -5.58 13.69 0.57
C LYS A 234 -5.96 12.31 0.01
N GLU A 235 -6.50 12.27 -1.21
CA GLU A 235 -6.82 11.01 -1.89
C GLU A 235 -5.54 10.26 -2.31
N GLU A 236 -4.56 10.95 -2.89
CA GLU A 236 -3.26 10.36 -3.24
C GLU A 236 -2.54 9.80 -1.99
N ALA A 237 -2.55 10.53 -0.87
CA ALA A 237 -1.96 10.11 0.39
C ALA A 237 -2.67 8.88 0.97
N ALA A 238 -4.01 8.84 0.90
CA ALA A 238 -4.78 7.68 1.34
C ALA A 238 -4.47 6.43 0.51
N TRP A 239 -4.44 6.56 -0.82
CA TRP A 239 -4.04 5.47 -1.72
C TRP A 239 -2.59 5.06 -1.52
N LEU A 240 -1.68 5.99 -1.21
CA LEU A 240 -0.28 5.67 -0.91
C LEU A 240 -0.14 4.87 0.38
N ALA A 241 -0.84 5.26 1.46
CA ALA A 241 -0.88 4.50 2.70
C ALA A 241 -1.52 3.13 2.47
N GLY A 242 -2.62 3.07 1.71
CA GLY A 242 -3.30 1.84 1.35
C GLY A 242 -2.45 0.89 0.50
N ALA A 243 -1.56 1.41 -0.33
CA ALA A 243 -0.65 0.62 -1.13
C ALA A 243 0.49 -0.03 -0.32
N MET A 244 0.65 0.32 0.96
CA MET A 244 1.61 -0.32 1.87
C MET A 244 1.03 -1.55 2.57
N LEU A 245 -0.30 -1.75 2.53
CA LEU A 245 -1.03 -2.90 3.07
C LEU A 245 -0.78 -4.18 2.25
#